data_AF-A0A815D2S2-F1
#
_entry.id   AF-A0A815D2S2-F1
#
_cell.length_a   1.000
_cell.length_b   1.000
_cell.length_c   1.000
_cell.angle_alpha   90.00
_cell.angle_beta   90.00
_cell.angle_gamma   90.00
#
_symmetry.space_group_name_H-M   'P 1'
#
loop_
_entity.id
_entity.type
_entity.pdbx_description
1 polymer ?
#
loop_
_entity_poly.entity_id
_entity_poly.type
_entity_poly.pdbx_seq_one_letter_code
_entity_poly.pdbx_strand_id
1 'polypeptide(L)'
;MQSSNVNEEELRQHCQSHLPPHMIPSIFIILDKLPLNPNGKIDRKQLPSPDSSASTLLSIDKSDTPLNQFEEQLLVFFSVSGHSLLFIELYHHYQSVFGFDAHTLSIAPFLQQSTIFQHSQLLQTVIVNNIKATQWYTLHLNEGIASFAQERIFLDEQTLQVVQGTLSSDRLLQAFRYVLNKHKILRTPLIFNNDTSSLKQCITDTHKTFTITMNRTFENENEIRDIIYQTTINPTLFDLSAGHAFHSEILTHQISLNENGNNNNEFTTNSDILLIVFHHTAYDRSSRSLFFNDLCLAYNINAISIEDD
;
A
#
# COMPACT_ATOMS: atom_id res chain seq x y z
N MET A 1 -24.42 -31.95 -38.81
CA MET A 1 -24.81 -31.59 -37.43
C MET A 1 -24.62 -30.10 -37.29
N GLN A 2 -25.66 -29.39 -36.83
CA GLN A 2 -25.68 -27.93 -36.75
C GLN A 2 -24.65 -27.46 -35.71
N SER A 3 -23.60 -26.76 -36.16
CA SER A 3 -22.72 -26.01 -35.26
C SER A 3 -23.55 -24.89 -34.65
N SER A 4 -23.98 -25.04 -33.40
CA SER A 4 -24.55 -23.96 -32.61
C SER A 4 -23.52 -22.83 -32.57
N ASN A 5 -23.81 -21.77 -33.32
CA ASN A 5 -22.96 -20.59 -33.45
C ASN A 5 -23.11 -19.78 -32.16
N VAL A 6 -22.44 -20.24 -31.09
CA VAL A 6 -22.47 -19.57 -29.79
C VAL A 6 -21.82 -18.20 -29.97
N ASN A 7 -22.61 -17.14 -29.80
CA ASN A 7 -22.14 -15.77 -29.92
C ASN A 7 -21.36 -15.38 -28.65
N GLU A 8 -20.24 -14.69 -28.82
CA GLU A 8 -19.42 -14.17 -27.72
C GLU A 8 -20.24 -13.30 -26.76
N GLU A 9 -21.16 -12.50 -27.32
CA GLU A 9 -22.01 -11.60 -26.53
C GLU A 9 -22.99 -12.35 -25.62
N GLU A 10 -23.53 -13.49 -26.09
CA GLU A 10 -24.40 -14.35 -25.30
C GLU A 10 -23.64 -15.04 -24.15
N LEU A 11 -22.41 -15.51 -24.42
CA LEU A 11 -21.53 -16.07 -23.38
C LEU A 11 -21.19 -15.03 -22.31
N ARG A 12 -20.90 -13.80 -22.75
CA ARG A 12 -20.57 -12.70 -21.84
C ARG A 12 -21.77 -12.33 -20.96
N GLN A 13 -22.96 -12.21 -21.53
CA GLN A 13 -24.19 -11.96 -20.76
C GLN A 13 -24.48 -13.11 -19.78
N HIS A 14 -24.28 -14.35 -20.21
CA HIS A 14 -24.42 -15.51 -19.34
C HIS A 14 -23.45 -15.45 -18.14
N CYS A 15 -22.17 -15.12 -18.38
CA CYS A 15 -21.19 -14.90 -17.32
C CYS A 15 -21.59 -13.73 -16.40
N GLN A 16 -22.02 -12.59 -16.94
CA GLN A 16 -22.45 -11.43 -16.14
C GLN A 16 -23.60 -11.75 -15.17
N SER A 17 -24.49 -12.66 -15.54
CA SER A 17 -25.60 -13.07 -14.66
C SER A 17 -25.18 -13.97 -13.49
N HIS A 18 -23.98 -14.56 -13.52
CA HIS A 18 -23.53 -15.53 -12.51
C HIS A 18 -22.18 -15.17 -11.85
N LEU A 19 -21.40 -14.29 -12.46
CA LEU A 19 -20.04 -14.00 -12.05
C LEU A 19 -19.85 -12.49 -11.83
N PRO A 20 -19.04 -12.08 -10.84
CA PRO A 20 -18.65 -10.69 -10.69
C PRO A 20 -17.79 -10.25 -11.90
N PRO A 21 -17.76 -8.93 -12.24
CA PRO A 21 -17.12 -8.42 -13.46
C PRO A 21 -15.68 -8.89 -13.71
N HIS A 22 -14.87 -9.00 -12.64
CA HIS A 22 -13.46 -9.40 -12.73
C HIS A 22 -13.24 -10.89 -13.02
N MET A 23 -14.28 -11.73 -12.97
CA MET A 23 -14.22 -13.15 -13.33
C MET A 23 -14.68 -13.40 -14.76
N ILE A 24 -15.12 -12.37 -15.48
CA ILE A 24 -15.62 -12.48 -16.84
C ILE A 24 -14.43 -12.39 -17.79
N PRO A 25 -14.19 -13.42 -18.63
CA PRO A 25 -13.09 -13.40 -19.57
C PRO A 25 -13.14 -12.19 -20.50
N SER A 26 -12.00 -11.52 -20.67
CA SER A 26 -11.89 -10.39 -21.61
C SER A 26 -12.08 -10.86 -23.05
N ILE A 27 -11.62 -12.08 -23.38
CA ILE A 27 -11.64 -12.68 -24.73
C ILE A 27 -12.16 -14.11 -24.65
N PHE A 28 -13.05 -14.49 -25.57
CA PHE A 28 -13.49 -15.87 -25.76
C PHE A 28 -12.93 -16.42 -27.07
N ILE A 29 -12.21 -17.54 -27.01
CA ILE A 29 -11.66 -18.20 -28.21
C ILE A 29 -12.36 -19.54 -28.39
N ILE A 30 -13.07 -19.69 -29.52
CA ILE A 30 -13.69 -20.95 -29.89
C ILE A 30 -12.62 -21.91 -30.39
N LEU A 31 -12.56 -23.10 -29.80
CA LEU A 31 -11.67 -24.18 -30.18
C LEU A 31 -12.50 -25.41 -30.54
N ASP A 32 -12.18 -26.04 -31.66
CA ASP A 32 -12.81 -27.32 -32.04
C ASP A 32 -12.46 -28.44 -31.05
N LYS A 33 -11.26 -28.37 -30.46
CA LYS A 33 -10.78 -29.31 -29.44
C LYS A 33 -9.73 -28.68 -28.54
N LEU A 34 -9.68 -29.12 -27.28
CA LEU A 34 -8.61 -28.74 -26.36
C LEU A 34 -7.31 -29.48 -26.73
N PRO A 35 -6.18 -28.77 -26.89
CA PRO A 35 -4.90 -29.42 -27.09
C PRO A 35 -4.49 -30.13 -25.79
N LEU A 36 -4.08 -31.40 -25.89
CA LEU A 36 -3.64 -32.20 -24.76
C LEU A 36 -2.16 -32.57 -24.94
N ASN A 37 -1.43 -32.60 -23.83
CA ASN A 37 -0.07 -33.14 -23.77
C ASN A 37 -0.10 -34.68 -23.73
N PRO A 38 1.06 -35.36 -23.86
CA PRO A 38 1.13 -36.82 -23.83
C PRO A 38 0.56 -37.48 -22.56
N ASN A 39 0.46 -36.72 -21.46
CA ASN A 39 -0.12 -37.17 -20.20
C ASN A 39 -1.64 -36.91 -20.10
N GLY A 40 -2.29 -36.51 -21.20
CA GLY A 40 -3.72 -36.23 -21.26
C GLY A 40 -4.18 -34.94 -20.57
N LYS A 41 -3.25 -34.08 -20.14
CA LYS A 41 -3.56 -32.76 -19.55
C LYS A 41 -3.57 -31.69 -20.63
N ILE A 42 -4.33 -30.60 -20.42
CA ILE A 42 -4.35 -29.46 -21.36
C ILE A 42 -2.95 -28.92 -21.58
N ASP A 43 -2.52 -28.85 -22.84
CA ASP A 43 -1.27 -28.22 -23.24
C ASP A 43 -1.47 -26.72 -23.47
N ARG A 44 -1.25 -25.95 -22.40
CA ARG A 44 -1.43 -24.49 -22.42
C ARG A 44 -0.53 -23.79 -23.43
N LYS A 45 0.59 -24.39 -23.84
CA LYS A 45 1.52 -23.79 -24.82
C LYS A 45 0.99 -23.90 -26.25
N GLN A 46 0.06 -24.82 -26.50
CA GLN A 46 -0.57 -25.01 -27.81
C GLN A 46 -1.93 -24.30 -27.92
N LEU A 47 -2.39 -23.63 -26.85
CA LEU A 47 -3.55 -22.75 -26.95
C LEU A 47 -3.17 -21.56 -27.84
N PRO A 48 -4.05 -21.15 -28.77
CA PRO A 48 -3.81 -19.95 -29.56
C PRO A 48 -3.65 -18.74 -28.64
N SER A 49 -2.68 -17.89 -28.95
CA SER A 49 -2.55 -16.60 -28.29
C SER A 49 -3.77 -15.75 -28.63
N PRO A 50 -4.40 -15.09 -27.66
CA PRO A 50 -5.36 -14.04 -27.97
C PRO A 50 -4.64 -12.95 -28.76
N ASP A 51 -4.99 -12.77 -30.03
CA ASP A 51 -4.48 -11.65 -30.81
C ASP A 51 -4.85 -10.36 -30.08
N SER A 52 -3.86 -9.55 -29.73
CA SER A 52 -4.10 -8.30 -28.98
C SER A 52 -4.96 -7.30 -29.76
N SER A 53 -5.09 -7.48 -31.07
CA SER A 53 -5.99 -6.74 -31.96
C SER A 53 -7.44 -7.26 -31.98
N ALA A 54 -7.67 -8.48 -31.48
CA ALA A 54 -8.99 -9.09 -31.27
C ALA A 54 -9.43 -9.00 -29.80
N SER A 55 -8.70 -8.23 -28.97
CA SER A 55 -9.38 -7.46 -27.94
C SER A 55 -10.36 -6.56 -28.68
N THR A 56 -11.57 -7.06 -28.90
CA THR A 56 -12.73 -6.19 -29.06
C THR A 56 -12.78 -5.42 -27.75
N LEU A 57 -12.00 -4.34 -27.69
CA LEU A 57 -12.31 -3.18 -26.87
C LEU A 57 -13.79 -2.99 -27.12
N LEU A 58 -14.57 -3.37 -26.11
CA LEU A 58 -15.99 -3.12 -25.95
C LEU A 58 -16.37 -2.02 -26.91
N SER A 59 -17.20 -2.33 -27.90
CA SER A 59 -17.76 -1.39 -28.88
C SER A 59 -17.58 0.02 -28.35
N ILE A 60 -16.44 0.64 -28.69
CA ILE A 60 -16.15 1.99 -28.27
C ILE A 60 -17.15 2.73 -29.13
N ASP A 61 -18.34 2.98 -28.57
CA ASP A 61 -19.19 4.05 -29.08
C ASP A 61 -18.21 5.20 -29.26
N LYS A 62 -18.22 5.86 -30.43
CA LYS A 62 -17.20 6.85 -30.84
C LYS A 62 -16.95 7.99 -29.82
N SER A 63 -17.66 7.99 -28.69
CA SER A 63 -17.51 8.81 -27.50
C SER A 63 -16.57 8.26 -26.40
N ASP A 64 -16.12 7.01 -26.46
CA ASP A 64 -15.31 6.34 -25.41
C ASP A 64 -13.80 6.27 -25.74
N THR A 65 -13.33 7.04 -26.73
CA THR A 65 -11.89 7.20 -26.96
C THR A 65 -11.24 7.90 -25.75
N PRO A 66 -10.25 7.26 -25.10
CA PRO A 66 -9.60 7.85 -23.94
C PRO A 66 -8.84 9.11 -24.35
N LEU A 67 -9.09 10.21 -23.65
CA LEU A 67 -8.50 11.54 -23.88
C LEU A 67 -7.15 11.70 -23.18
N ASN A 68 -6.83 10.82 -22.23
CA ASN A 68 -5.59 10.86 -21.45
C ASN A 68 -5.18 9.46 -20.96
N GLN A 69 -3.96 9.38 -20.41
CA GLN A 69 -3.37 8.14 -19.92
C GLN A 69 -4.15 7.51 -18.75
N PHE A 70 -4.93 8.29 -18.00
CA PHE A 70 -5.77 7.78 -16.92
C PHE A 70 -7.03 7.07 -17.45
N GLU A 71 -7.64 7.62 -18.51
CA GLU A 71 -8.77 6.98 -19.19
C GLU A 71 -8.36 5.68 -19.90
N GLU A 72 -7.14 5.61 -20.44
CA GLU A 72 -6.57 4.33 -20.93
C GLU A 72 -6.42 3.30 -19.81
N GLN A 73 -5.92 3.71 -18.64
CA GLN A 73 -5.80 2.85 -17.47
C GLN A 73 -7.16 2.39 -16.94
N LEU A 74 -8.22 3.19 -17.11
CA LEU A 74 -9.59 2.80 -16.74
C LEU A 74 -10.20 1.74 -17.63
N LEU A 75 -9.95 1.80 -18.94
CA LEU A 75 -10.39 0.74 -19.86
C LEU A 75 -9.75 -0.60 -19.49
N VAL A 76 -8.48 -0.58 -19.09
CA VAL A 76 -7.79 -1.77 -18.54
C VAL A 76 -8.34 -2.16 -17.17
N PHE A 77 -8.69 -1.20 -16.32
CA PHE A 77 -9.27 -1.44 -14.99
C PHE A 77 -10.60 -2.21 -15.04
N PHE A 78 -11.54 -1.74 -15.88
CA PHE A 78 -12.84 -2.37 -16.05
C PHE A 78 -12.74 -3.76 -16.69
N SER A 79 -11.66 -4.03 -17.44
CA SER A 79 -11.43 -5.30 -18.12
C SER A 79 -10.63 -6.33 -17.31
N VAL A 80 -9.87 -5.94 -16.28
CA VAL A 80 -8.91 -6.85 -15.61
C VAL A 80 -9.24 -7.15 -14.15
N SER A 81 -9.62 -6.18 -13.32
CA SER A 81 -10.18 -6.40 -11.97
C SER A 81 -10.15 -5.10 -11.19
N GLY A 82 -11.30 -4.68 -10.65
CA GLY A 82 -11.47 -3.42 -9.95
C GLY A 82 -10.65 -3.30 -8.65
N HIS A 83 -9.43 -2.75 -8.74
CA HIS A 83 -8.65 -2.28 -7.60
C HIS A 83 -9.16 -0.93 -7.06
N SER A 84 -9.89 -0.93 -5.94
CA SER A 84 -10.52 0.28 -5.37
C SER A 84 -9.59 1.51 -5.23
N LEU A 85 -8.26 1.34 -5.12
CA LEU A 85 -7.31 2.45 -5.02
C LEU A 85 -7.22 3.29 -6.31
N LEU A 86 -7.12 2.65 -7.48
CA LEU A 86 -7.08 3.37 -8.77
C LEU A 86 -8.37 4.17 -8.98
N PHE A 87 -9.48 3.63 -8.48
CA PHE A 87 -10.78 4.31 -8.54
C PHE A 87 -10.84 5.55 -7.65
N ILE A 88 -10.25 5.47 -6.45
CA ILE A 88 -10.10 6.62 -5.55
C ILE A 88 -9.17 7.67 -6.17
N GLU A 89 -8.06 7.24 -6.78
CA GLU A 89 -7.13 8.14 -7.49
C GLU A 89 -7.81 8.85 -8.65
N LEU A 90 -8.56 8.13 -9.48
CA LEU A 90 -9.34 8.72 -10.56
C LEU A 90 -10.36 9.72 -10.03
N TYR A 91 -11.13 9.31 -9.02
CA TYR A 91 -12.14 10.15 -8.42
C TYR A 91 -11.54 11.46 -7.92
N HIS A 92 -10.38 11.41 -7.24
CA HIS A 92 -9.63 12.60 -6.83
C HIS A 92 -9.08 13.41 -8.02
N HIS A 93 -8.63 12.76 -9.08
CA HIS A 93 -8.21 13.45 -10.31
C HIS A 93 -9.39 14.23 -10.93
N TYR A 94 -10.57 13.62 -11.02
CA TYR A 94 -11.77 14.28 -11.52
C TYR A 94 -12.21 15.43 -10.60
N GLN A 95 -12.16 15.25 -9.28
CA GLN A 95 -12.40 16.36 -8.34
C GLN A 95 -11.46 17.54 -8.61
N SER A 96 -10.16 17.27 -8.84
CA SER A 96 -9.15 18.28 -9.13
C SER A 96 -9.38 18.99 -10.47
N VAL A 97 -9.76 18.26 -11.52
CA VAL A 97 -9.93 18.81 -12.87
C VAL A 97 -11.25 19.57 -13.02
N PHE A 98 -12.35 19.01 -12.51
CA PHE A 98 -13.69 19.54 -12.68
C PHE A 98 -14.17 20.40 -11.49
N GLY A 99 -13.42 20.44 -10.40
CA GLY A 99 -13.64 21.37 -9.29
C GLY A 99 -14.87 21.04 -8.42
N PHE A 100 -15.10 19.76 -8.14
CA PHE A 100 -16.17 19.30 -7.24
C PHE A 100 -15.61 18.54 -6.02
N ASP A 101 -16.44 18.31 -5.00
CA ASP A 101 -16.08 17.57 -3.79
C ASP A 101 -16.98 16.34 -3.55
N ALA A 102 -16.70 15.60 -2.47
CA ALA A 102 -17.46 14.40 -2.09
C ALA A 102 -18.89 14.66 -1.62
N HIS A 103 -19.22 15.89 -1.24
CA HIS A 103 -20.60 16.28 -0.93
C HIS A 103 -21.40 16.53 -2.21
N THR A 104 -20.73 17.02 -3.26
CA THR A 104 -21.31 17.30 -4.57
C THR A 104 -21.60 16.02 -5.35
N LEU A 105 -20.61 15.16 -5.50
CA LEU A 105 -20.75 13.86 -6.15
C LEU A 105 -20.05 12.83 -5.27
N SER A 106 -20.81 12.10 -4.47
CA SER A 106 -20.26 11.01 -3.64
C SER A 106 -19.55 9.97 -4.51
N ILE A 107 -18.56 9.30 -3.92
CA ILE A 107 -17.82 8.22 -4.59
C ILE A 107 -18.71 7.03 -4.96
N ALA A 108 -19.84 6.82 -4.27
CA ALA A 108 -20.71 5.68 -4.52
C ALA A 108 -21.39 5.70 -5.92
N PRO A 109 -22.08 6.79 -6.33
CA PRO A 109 -22.56 6.94 -7.71
C PRO A 109 -21.46 6.81 -8.76
N PHE A 110 -20.26 7.31 -8.45
CA PHE A 110 -19.10 7.23 -9.32
C PHE A 110 -18.70 5.75 -9.53
N LEU A 111 -18.58 4.98 -8.44
CA LEU A 111 -18.25 3.54 -8.43
C LEU A 111 -19.25 2.66 -9.19
N GLN A 112 -20.51 3.07 -9.27
CA GLN A 112 -21.55 2.33 -9.98
C GLN A 112 -21.43 2.43 -11.50
N GLN A 113 -20.69 3.41 -12.02
CA GLN A 113 -20.48 3.58 -13.45
C GLN A 113 -19.25 2.81 -13.90
N SER A 114 -19.43 2.04 -14.98
CA SER A 114 -18.39 1.16 -15.51
C SER A 114 -17.75 1.66 -16.81
N THR A 115 -18.09 2.87 -17.25
CA THR A 115 -17.67 3.42 -18.54
C THR A 115 -17.35 4.91 -18.44
N ILE A 116 -16.45 5.38 -19.29
CA ILE A 116 -16.07 6.79 -19.39
C ILE A 116 -17.29 7.62 -19.79
N PHE A 117 -18.10 7.14 -20.74
CA PHE A 117 -19.36 7.79 -21.11
C PHE A 117 -20.29 8.05 -19.92
N GLN A 118 -20.54 7.04 -19.08
CA GLN A 118 -21.39 7.20 -17.89
C GLN A 118 -20.77 8.17 -16.86
N HIS A 119 -19.45 8.14 -16.68
CA HIS A 119 -18.77 9.15 -15.85
C HIS A 119 -18.93 10.56 -16.43
N SER A 120 -18.84 10.72 -17.76
CA SER A 120 -19.03 12.02 -18.41
C SER A 120 -20.44 12.57 -18.18
N GLN A 121 -21.47 11.73 -18.21
CA GLN A 121 -22.85 12.12 -17.91
C GLN A 121 -23.00 12.59 -16.47
N LEU A 122 -22.40 11.87 -15.51
CA LEU A 122 -22.39 12.29 -14.11
C LEU A 122 -21.70 13.65 -13.95
N LEU A 123 -20.53 13.84 -14.53
CA LEU A 123 -19.77 15.08 -14.44
C LEU A 123 -20.51 16.25 -15.11
N GLN A 124 -21.22 16.00 -16.22
CA GLN A 124 -22.00 17.04 -16.89
C GLN A 124 -23.08 17.61 -15.97
N THR A 125 -23.72 16.79 -15.13
CA THR A 125 -24.70 17.30 -14.14
C THR A 125 -24.04 18.20 -13.10
N VAL A 126 -22.81 17.88 -12.68
CA VAL A 126 -22.04 18.68 -11.72
C VAL A 126 -21.64 20.03 -12.33
N ILE A 127 -21.14 20.02 -13.57
CA ILE A 127 -20.72 21.22 -14.31
C ILE A 127 -21.91 22.15 -14.56
N VAL A 128 -23.05 21.61 -15.05
CA VAL A 128 -24.25 22.41 -15.35
C VAL A 128 -24.80 23.09 -14.10
N ASN A 129 -24.76 22.40 -12.96
CA ASN A 129 -25.26 22.95 -11.70
C ASN A 129 -24.28 23.93 -11.03
N ASN A 130 -23.09 24.16 -11.62
CA ASN A 130 -22.05 25.08 -11.15
C ASN A 130 -21.73 24.91 -9.65
N ILE A 131 -21.73 23.66 -9.19
CA ILE A 131 -21.50 23.33 -7.79
C ILE A 131 -20.00 23.40 -7.55
N LYS A 132 -19.57 24.44 -6.83
CA LYS A 132 -18.15 24.63 -6.50
C LYS A 132 -17.75 23.71 -5.36
N ALA A 133 -16.59 23.07 -5.50
CA ALA A 133 -15.95 22.35 -4.41
C ALA A 133 -15.84 23.23 -3.16
N THR A 134 -16.17 22.64 -2.02
CA THR A 134 -15.87 23.22 -0.71
C THR A 134 -14.36 23.37 -0.59
N GLN A 135 -13.89 24.56 -0.19
CA GLN A 135 -12.48 24.76 0.10
C GLN A 135 -12.10 23.99 1.36
N TRP A 136 -11.22 23.02 1.21
CA TRP A 136 -10.58 22.33 2.31
C TRP A 136 -9.40 23.16 2.80
N TYR A 137 -9.33 23.39 4.10
CA TYR A 137 -8.17 24.00 4.74
C TYR A 137 -7.39 22.92 5.45
N THR A 138 -6.10 22.82 5.16
CA THR A 138 -5.20 21.96 5.94
C THR A 138 -5.10 22.53 7.34
N LEU A 139 -5.69 21.83 8.30
CA LEU A 139 -5.54 22.13 9.71
C LEU A 139 -4.14 21.68 10.14
N HIS A 140 -3.21 22.64 10.24
CA HIS A 140 -1.89 22.42 10.84
C HIS A 140 -2.03 22.44 12.37
N LEU A 141 -2.58 21.37 12.92
CA LEU A 141 -2.72 21.22 14.36
C LEU A 141 -1.41 20.68 14.94
N ASN A 142 -0.79 21.46 15.82
CA ASN A 142 0.25 20.97 16.72
C ASN A 142 -0.36 20.21 17.90
N GLU A 143 -1.62 20.49 18.23
CA GLU A 143 -2.41 19.79 19.22
C GLU A 143 -3.85 19.62 18.73
N GLY A 144 -4.51 18.51 19.09
CA GLY A 144 -5.87 18.24 18.66
C GLY A 144 -6.51 17.03 19.34
N ILE A 145 -7.73 16.71 18.94
CA ILE A 145 -8.41 15.46 19.33
C ILE A 145 -7.91 14.36 18.41
N ALA A 146 -7.72 13.16 18.94
CA ALA A 146 -7.38 11.99 18.16
C ALA A 146 -8.53 11.62 17.20
N SER A 147 -8.19 10.97 16.10
CA SER A 147 -9.19 10.41 15.20
C SER A 147 -9.93 9.23 15.85
N PHE A 148 -11.15 8.94 15.42
CA PHE A 148 -11.90 7.76 15.86
C PHE A 148 -11.14 6.45 15.68
N ALA A 149 -10.34 6.34 14.60
CA ALA A 149 -9.49 5.17 14.38
C ALA A 149 -8.42 5.03 15.46
N GLN A 150 -7.77 6.15 15.84
CA GLN A 150 -6.80 6.16 16.94
C GLN A 150 -7.44 5.83 18.28
N GLU A 151 -8.63 6.37 18.59
CA GLU A 151 -9.35 6.03 19.83
C GLU A 151 -9.69 4.54 19.92
N ARG A 152 -10.04 3.92 18.79
CA ARG A 152 -10.38 2.49 18.72
C ARG A 152 -9.17 1.57 18.82
N ILE A 153 -8.07 1.92 18.15
CA ILE A 153 -6.86 1.08 18.01
C ILE A 153 -5.86 1.32 19.15
N PHE A 154 -6.14 2.28 20.03
CA PHE A 154 -5.30 2.63 21.18
C PHE A 154 -4.86 1.44 22.05
N LEU A 155 -5.61 0.33 22.04
CA LEU A 155 -5.49 -0.71 23.05
C LEU A 155 -4.69 -1.97 22.70
N ASP A 156 -4.32 -2.30 21.45
CA ASP A 156 -3.31 -3.36 21.16
C ASP A 156 -3.30 -3.77 19.68
N GLU A 157 -2.58 -3.04 18.82
CA GLU A 157 -2.12 -3.63 17.56
C GLU A 157 -0.71 -3.10 17.20
N GLN A 158 0.24 -4.01 17.05
CA GLN A 158 1.61 -3.72 16.61
C GLN A 158 1.91 -4.38 15.26
N THR A 159 2.73 -3.75 14.43
CA THR A 159 3.25 -4.34 13.20
C THR A 159 4.78 -4.36 13.22
N LEU A 160 5.37 -5.54 13.02
CA LEU A 160 6.80 -5.72 12.84
C LEU A 160 7.18 -5.73 11.35
N GLN A 161 8.32 -5.10 11.03
CA GLN A 161 9.01 -5.20 9.76
C GLN A 161 10.44 -5.69 9.98
N VAL A 162 10.89 -6.58 9.12
CA VAL A 162 12.24 -7.15 9.15
C VAL A 162 12.94 -6.79 7.85
N VAL A 163 14.12 -6.21 7.96
CA VAL A 163 15.00 -5.86 6.84
C VAL A 163 16.35 -6.52 7.07
N GLN A 164 16.86 -7.24 6.07
CA GLN A 164 18.16 -7.89 6.14
C GLN A 164 19.11 -7.26 5.13
N GLY A 165 20.35 -7.00 5.53
CA GLY A 165 21.37 -6.49 4.62
C GLY A 165 22.59 -5.95 5.33
N THR A 166 23.50 -5.35 4.57
CA THR A 166 24.65 -4.62 5.11
C THR A 166 24.20 -3.21 5.51
N LEU A 167 24.05 -2.95 6.80
CA LEU A 167 23.45 -1.73 7.31
C LEU A 167 24.50 -0.84 7.96
N SER A 168 24.53 0.44 7.57
CA SER A 168 25.32 1.45 8.28
C SER A 168 24.46 2.07 9.36
N SER A 169 24.81 1.85 10.63
CA SER A 169 24.10 2.40 11.79
C SER A 169 23.97 3.91 11.73
N ASP A 170 25.04 4.62 11.33
CA ASP A 170 25.07 6.08 11.28
C ASP A 170 24.14 6.64 10.19
N ARG A 171 24.18 6.05 8.99
CA ARG A 171 23.29 6.46 7.89
C ARG A 171 21.84 6.15 8.23
N LEU A 172 21.59 5.00 8.84
CA LEU A 172 20.24 4.59 9.23
C LEU A 172 19.68 5.51 10.33
N LEU A 173 20.51 5.92 11.29
CA LEU A 173 20.12 6.86 12.33
C LEU A 173 19.71 8.21 11.72
N GLN A 174 20.51 8.76 10.81
CA GLN A 174 20.18 10.00 10.11
C GLN A 174 18.89 9.85 9.28
N ALA A 175 18.73 8.74 8.57
CA ALA A 175 17.55 8.45 7.78
C ALA A 175 16.28 8.39 8.64
N PHE A 176 16.31 7.69 9.79
CA PHE A 176 15.18 7.65 10.70
C PHE A 176 14.84 9.03 11.27
N ARG A 177 15.84 9.82 11.67
CA ARG A 177 15.58 11.19 12.16
C ARG A 177 14.90 12.06 11.11
N TYR A 178 15.31 11.95 9.84
CA TYR A 178 14.65 12.62 8.73
C TYR A 178 13.19 12.17 8.57
N VAL A 179 12.94 10.86 8.53
CA VAL A 179 11.60 10.30 8.36
C VAL A 179 10.70 10.69 9.53
N LEU A 180 11.18 10.61 10.77
CA LEU A 180 10.43 11.02 11.97
C LEU A 180 10.13 12.53 11.97
N ASN A 181 11.06 13.37 11.50
CA ASN A 181 10.80 14.81 11.36
C ASN A 181 9.67 15.08 10.36
N LYS A 182 9.75 14.45 9.18
CA LYS A 182 8.79 14.57 8.07
C LYS A 182 7.40 14.06 8.47
N HIS A 183 7.33 12.89 9.10
CA HIS A 183 6.08 12.21 9.46
C HIS A 183 5.70 12.47 10.91
N LYS A 184 5.03 13.60 11.13
CA LYS A 184 4.56 14.09 12.44
C LYS A 184 3.88 13.00 13.29
N ILE A 185 3.08 12.13 12.67
CA ILE A 185 2.33 11.07 13.37
C ILE A 185 3.21 10.11 14.17
N LEU A 186 4.45 9.86 13.74
CA LEU A 186 5.39 8.96 14.42
C LEU A 186 5.96 9.57 15.71
N ARG A 187 5.77 10.87 15.92
CA ARG A 187 6.23 11.67 17.07
C ARG A 187 5.07 12.36 17.79
N THR A 188 3.87 11.80 17.65
CA THR A 188 2.65 12.33 18.25
C THR A 188 2.23 11.46 19.43
N PRO A 189 2.49 11.88 20.68
CA PRO A 189 1.87 11.29 21.86
C PRO A 189 0.34 11.32 21.82
N LEU A 190 -0.25 10.26 22.38
CA LEU A 190 -1.68 10.12 22.62
C LEU A 190 -1.92 10.13 24.13
N ILE A 191 -2.59 11.18 24.61
CA ILE A 191 -2.81 11.42 26.04
C ILE A 191 -4.30 11.38 26.30
N PHE A 192 -4.73 10.46 27.16
CA PHE A 192 -6.13 10.37 27.56
C PHE A 192 -6.47 11.49 28.55
N ASN A 193 -7.46 12.31 28.23
CA ASN A 193 -7.96 13.35 29.12
C ASN A 193 -9.19 12.85 29.88
N ASN A 194 -9.06 12.69 31.19
CA ASN A 194 -10.14 12.18 32.05
C ASN A 194 -11.35 13.14 32.14
N ASP A 195 -11.12 14.45 32.05
CA ASP A 195 -12.19 15.45 32.19
C ASP A 195 -13.10 15.47 30.96
N THR A 196 -12.52 15.35 29.77
CA THR A 196 -13.27 15.35 28.50
C THR A 196 -13.59 13.96 27.99
N SER A 197 -13.11 12.90 28.67
CA SER A 197 -13.21 11.50 28.23
C SER A 197 -12.81 11.31 26.76
N SER A 198 -11.75 12.00 26.34
CA SER A 198 -11.30 12.02 24.95
C SER A 198 -9.78 11.90 24.85
N LEU A 199 -9.32 11.32 23.74
CA LEU A 199 -7.90 11.15 23.48
C LEU A 199 -7.37 12.41 22.77
N LYS A 200 -6.33 13.03 23.33
CA LYS A 200 -5.65 14.18 22.73
C LYS A 200 -4.36 13.75 22.07
N GLN A 201 -4.03 14.42 20.98
CA GLN A 201 -2.77 14.28 20.28
C GLN A 201 -1.99 15.60 20.32
N CYS A 202 -0.68 15.52 20.53
CA CYS A 202 0.21 16.68 20.53
C CYS A 202 1.50 16.31 19.81
N ILE A 203 1.97 17.12 18.86
CA ILE A 203 3.19 16.82 18.11
C ILE A 203 4.41 17.22 18.95
N THR A 204 5.41 16.35 19.00
CA THR A 204 6.66 16.58 19.76
C THR A 204 7.89 16.51 18.87
N ASP A 205 9.04 16.97 19.36
CA ASP A 205 10.32 16.92 18.63
C ASP A 205 11.21 15.73 19.04
N THR A 206 10.61 14.61 19.44
CA THR A 206 11.31 13.37 19.86
C THR A 206 12.26 12.80 18.80
N HIS A 207 12.08 13.17 17.53
CA HIS A 207 12.99 12.83 16.45
C HIS A 207 14.44 13.28 16.72
N LYS A 208 14.67 14.41 17.43
CA LYS A 208 16.02 14.92 17.71
C LYS A 208 16.82 14.02 18.65
N THR A 209 16.12 13.36 19.58
CA THR A 209 16.72 12.49 20.60
C THR A 209 16.66 11.00 20.22
N PHE A 210 16.06 10.67 19.08
CA PHE A 210 15.93 9.30 18.61
C PHE A 210 17.29 8.61 18.45
N THR A 211 17.34 7.34 18.86
CA THR A 211 18.48 6.42 18.75
C THR A 211 18.00 5.04 18.32
N ILE A 212 18.88 4.28 17.69
CA ILE A 212 18.62 2.89 17.29
C ILE A 212 19.13 1.97 18.40
N THR A 213 18.32 0.99 18.82
CA THR A 213 18.74 -0.01 19.81
C THR A 213 19.68 -1.01 19.14
N MET A 214 20.82 -1.32 19.75
CA MET A 214 21.82 -2.26 19.19
C MET A 214 22.36 -3.21 20.26
N ASN A 215 21.48 -3.73 21.10
CA ASN A 215 21.87 -4.43 22.33
C ASN A 215 21.82 -5.96 22.20
N ARG A 216 21.39 -6.50 21.05
CA ARG A 216 21.18 -7.93 20.84
C ARG A 216 21.98 -8.46 19.65
N THR A 217 22.50 -9.66 19.81
CA THR A 217 23.24 -10.41 18.81
C THR A 217 22.55 -11.74 18.51
N PHE A 218 22.91 -12.37 17.41
CA PHE A 218 22.41 -13.71 17.06
C PHE A 218 23.51 -14.55 16.41
N GLU A 219 23.42 -15.87 16.59
CA GLU A 219 24.33 -16.85 15.98
C GLU A 219 23.61 -17.75 14.95
N ASN A 220 22.29 -17.92 15.08
CA ASN A 220 21.52 -18.83 14.23
C ASN A 220 20.09 -18.33 13.92
N GLU A 221 19.43 -18.96 12.96
CA GLU A 221 18.07 -18.59 12.54
C GLU A 221 17.00 -18.78 13.62
N ASN A 222 17.19 -19.73 14.55
CA ASN A 222 16.20 -19.96 15.60
C ASN A 222 16.21 -18.82 16.62
N GLU A 223 17.39 -18.31 16.98
CA GLU A 223 17.53 -17.12 17.82
C GLU A 223 16.89 -15.88 17.19
N ILE A 224 17.01 -15.71 15.88
CA ILE A 224 16.33 -14.61 15.17
C ILE A 224 14.81 -14.71 15.37
N ARG A 225 14.24 -15.91 15.23
CA ARG A 225 12.79 -16.13 15.42
C ARG A 225 12.36 -15.87 16.85
N ASP A 226 13.16 -16.31 17.82
CA ASP A 226 12.88 -16.09 19.24
C ASP A 226 12.95 -14.61 19.60
N ILE A 227 13.94 -13.88 19.08
CA ILE A 227 14.07 -12.42 19.24
C ILE A 227 12.86 -11.72 18.63
N ILE A 228 12.47 -12.07 17.40
CA ILE A 228 11.29 -11.52 16.72
C ILE A 228 10.03 -11.75 17.55
N TYR A 229 9.82 -12.96 18.06
CA TYR A 229 8.68 -13.31 18.88
C TYR A 229 8.66 -12.48 20.17
N GLN A 230 9.76 -12.43 20.90
CA GLN A 230 9.90 -11.66 22.15
C GLN A 230 9.65 -10.16 21.92
N THR A 231 10.16 -9.59 20.84
CA THR A 231 9.92 -8.19 20.49
C THR A 231 8.44 -7.92 20.23
N THR A 232 7.78 -8.82 19.50
CA THR A 232 6.37 -8.64 19.08
C THR A 232 5.39 -8.72 20.27
N ILE A 233 5.67 -9.58 21.25
CA ILE A 233 4.80 -9.74 22.41
C ILE A 233 5.12 -8.78 23.56
N ASN A 234 6.10 -7.88 23.40
CA ASN A 234 6.54 -6.99 24.46
C ASN A 234 5.52 -5.86 24.69
N PRO A 235 4.77 -5.86 25.82
CA PRO A 235 3.71 -4.89 26.06
C PRO A 235 4.28 -3.51 26.45
N THR A 236 5.53 -3.45 26.89
CA THR A 236 6.20 -2.20 27.30
C THR A 236 7.04 -1.60 26.18
N LEU A 237 6.94 -2.15 24.96
CA LEU A 237 7.73 -1.66 23.82
C LEU A 237 7.37 -0.21 23.45
N PHE A 238 6.13 0.18 23.67
CA PHE A 238 5.62 1.50 23.33
C PHE A 238 5.07 2.21 24.56
N ASP A 239 5.45 3.48 24.70
CA ASP A 239 4.76 4.43 25.56
C ASP A 239 4.12 5.50 24.66
N LEU A 240 2.85 5.28 24.34
CA LEU A 240 2.07 6.18 23.49
C LEU A 240 1.88 7.55 24.14
N SER A 241 1.93 7.65 25.48
CA SER A 241 1.82 8.94 26.17
C SER A 241 3.07 9.80 26.01
N ALA A 242 4.22 9.17 25.80
CA ALA A 242 5.50 9.82 25.55
C ALA A 242 5.82 9.99 24.04
N GLY A 243 4.92 9.55 23.15
CA GLY A 243 5.09 9.72 21.70
C GLY A 243 5.96 8.65 21.04
N HIS A 244 6.21 7.54 21.72
CA HIS A 244 6.94 6.41 21.17
C HIS A 244 5.96 5.44 20.49
N ALA A 245 5.49 5.79 19.29
CA ALA A 245 4.70 4.87 18.45
C ALA A 245 5.58 4.05 17.48
N PHE A 246 6.90 4.15 17.66
CA PHE A 246 7.92 3.65 16.74
C PHE A 246 9.12 3.11 17.54
N HIS A 247 9.58 1.91 17.17
CA HIS A 247 10.76 1.27 17.74
C HIS A 247 11.63 0.69 16.63
N SER A 248 12.95 0.84 16.73
CA SER A 248 13.89 0.22 15.80
C SER A 248 15.05 -0.41 16.54
N GLU A 249 15.48 -1.56 16.04
CA GLU A 249 16.60 -2.31 16.60
C GLU A 249 17.43 -2.95 15.48
N ILE A 250 18.74 -2.92 15.62
CA ILE A 250 19.66 -3.69 14.78
C ILE A 250 20.18 -4.88 15.58
N LEU A 251 20.04 -6.07 15.00
CA LEU A 251 20.67 -7.29 15.46
C LEU A 251 21.94 -7.51 14.64
N THR A 252 23.04 -7.76 15.34
CA THR A 252 24.34 -8.03 14.72
C THR A 252 24.70 -9.51 14.84
N HIS A 253 25.27 -10.06 13.77
CA HIS A 253 25.67 -11.46 13.76
C HIS A 253 26.95 -11.66 14.57
N GLN A 254 26.93 -12.59 15.53
CA GLN A 254 28.12 -12.96 16.29
C GLN A 254 28.95 -13.96 15.47
N ILE A 255 30.05 -13.48 14.88
CA ILE A 255 31.03 -14.37 14.25
C ILE A 255 31.82 -15.08 15.36
N SER A 256 31.54 -16.37 15.56
CA SER A 256 32.44 -17.26 16.30
C SER A 256 33.66 -17.57 15.43
N LEU A 257 34.78 -16.90 15.70
CA LEU A 257 36.08 -17.29 15.14
C LEU A 257 36.45 -18.67 15.71
N ASN A 258 36.16 -19.73 14.96
CA ASN A 258 36.71 -21.05 15.26
C ASN A 258 38.23 -20.99 15.01
N GLU A 259 39.02 -20.90 16.09
CA GLU A 259 40.42 -21.31 16.11
C GLU A 259 40.50 -22.83 15.91
N ASN A 260 40.25 -23.31 14.69
CA ASN A 260 40.75 -24.59 14.18
C ASN A 260 40.44 -24.67 12.68
N GLY A 261 41.51 -24.61 11.88
CA GLY A 261 41.45 -24.59 10.43
C GLY A 261 40.91 -25.89 9.83
N ASN A 262 39.59 -25.98 9.70
CA ASN A 262 38.96 -26.86 8.73
C ASN A 262 37.92 -26.07 7.95
N ASN A 263 38.37 -25.56 6.80
CA ASN A 263 37.55 -24.94 5.78
C ASN A 263 36.61 -26.01 5.23
N ASN A 264 35.35 -26.00 5.65
CA ASN A 264 34.18 -26.44 4.89
C ASN A 264 32.94 -26.13 5.75
N ASN A 265 32.48 -24.88 5.66
CA ASN A 265 31.06 -24.51 5.71
C ASN A 265 30.95 -23.04 5.33
N GLU A 266 30.33 -22.80 4.19
CA GLU A 266 29.95 -21.49 3.69
C GLU A 266 28.99 -20.81 4.69
N PHE A 267 29.49 -19.87 5.48
CA PHE A 267 28.68 -18.81 6.08
C PHE A 267 29.31 -17.47 5.73
N THR A 268 29.22 -17.09 4.46
CA THR A 268 29.57 -15.75 3.99
C THR A 268 28.30 -14.97 3.67
N THR A 269 27.59 -14.52 4.70
CA THR A 269 26.82 -13.27 4.64
C THR A 269 26.74 -12.67 6.05
N ASN A 270 27.65 -11.75 6.39
CA ASN A 270 27.47 -10.79 7.47
C ASN A 270 26.31 -9.85 7.10
N SER A 271 25.07 -10.33 7.20
CA SER A 271 23.89 -9.49 7.03
C SER A 271 23.37 -9.13 8.42
N ASP A 272 23.39 -7.84 8.73
CA ASP A 272 22.69 -7.30 9.88
C ASP A 272 21.18 -7.40 9.65
N ILE A 273 20.43 -7.48 10.74
CA ILE A 273 18.97 -7.52 10.71
C ILE A 273 18.44 -6.27 11.40
N LEU A 274 17.67 -5.47 10.66
CA LEU A 274 16.93 -4.34 11.21
C LEU A 274 15.49 -4.77 11.47
N LEU A 275 15.09 -4.68 12.73
CA LEU A 275 13.73 -4.78 13.18
C LEU A 275 13.13 -3.38 13.33
N ILE A 276 11.94 -3.19 12.77
CA ILE A 276 11.18 -1.95 12.93
C ILE A 276 9.78 -2.31 13.38
N VAL A 277 9.37 -1.82 14.55
CA VAL A 277 8.05 -2.07 15.11
C VAL A 277 7.29 -0.76 15.13
N PHE A 278 6.05 -0.81 14.66
CA PHE A 278 5.13 0.31 14.67
C PHE A 278 3.92 -0.02 15.53
N HIS A 279 3.42 0.98 16.24
CA HIS A 279 2.07 0.94 16.78
C HIS A 279 1.06 1.33 15.69
N HIS A 280 -0.06 0.61 15.57
CA HIS A 280 -1.03 0.84 14.49
C HIS A 280 -1.77 2.19 14.56
N THR A 281 -1.71 2.89 15.70
CA THR A 281 -2.21 4.27 15.82
C THR A 281 -1.47 5.27 14.92
N ALA A 282 -0.27 4.92 14.47
CA ALA A 282 0.57 5.75 13.61
C ALA A 282 0.98 5.08 12.29
N TYR A 283 0.55 3.83 12.05
CA TYR A 283 1.01 3.04 10.91
C TYR A 283 -0.07 2.08 10.40
N ASP A 284 -0.25 2.06 9.09
CA ASP A 284 -1.14 1.14 8.40
C ASP A 284 -0.52 0.61 7.10
N ARG A 285 -1.30 -0.21 6.37
CA ARG A 285 -0.83 -0.85 5.13
C ARG A 285 -0.48 0.17 4.04
N SER A 286 -1.18 1.30 3.98
CA SER A 286 -0.94 2.34 2.98
C SER A 286 0.29 3.20 3.34
N SER A 287 0.48 3.48 4.63
CA SER A 287 1.60 4.25 5.17
C SER A 287 2.94 3.52 5.04
N ARG A 288 2.91 2.19 4.95
CA ARG A 288 4.09 1.35 4.74
C ARG A 288 4.96 1.81 3.57
N SER A 289 4.36 1.96 2.39
CA SER A 289 5.12 2.30 1.17
C SER A 289 5.74 3.69 1.28
N LEU A 290 4.99 4.66 1.81
CA LEU A 290 5.47 6.02 2.05
C LEU A 290 6.67 6.03 3.00
N PHE A 291 6.55 5.33 4.13
CA PHE A 291 7.63 5.23 5.11
C PHE A 291 8.91 4.65 4.52
N PHE A 292 8.82 3.49 3.85
CA PHE A 292 10.01 2.83 3.30
C PHE A 292 10.59 3.57 2.11
N ASN A 293 9.77 4.21 1.27
CA ASN A 293 10.28 5.05 0.19
C ASN A 293 11.10 6.21 0.75
N ASP A 294 10.57 6.93 1.75
CA ASP A 294 11.29 8.03 2.38
C ASP A 294 12.54 7.58 3.14
N LEU A 295 12.46 6.44 3.84
CA LEU A 295 13.61 5.86 4.54
C LEU A 295 14.71 5.48 3.55
N CYS A 296 14.37 4.82 2.43
CA CYS A 296 15.32 4.46 1.40
C CYS A 296 15.94 5.69 0.73
N LEU A 297 15.14 6.71 0.43
CA LEU A 297 15.64 7.97 -0.12
C LEU A 297 16.62 8.64 0.84
N ALA A 298 16.24 8.78 2.12
CA ALA A 298 17.08 9.41 3.13
C ALA A 298 18.36 8.61 3.43
N TYR A 299 18.29 7.27 3.42
CA TYR A 299 19.45 6.41 3.63
C TYR A 299 20.46 6.51 2.47
N ASN A 300 19.97 6.59 1.23
CA ASN A 300 20.80 6.62 0.03
C ASN A 300 21.44 8.00 -0.23
N ILE A 301 20.82 9.08 0.23
CA ILE A 301 21.38 10.43 0.11
C ILE A 301 22.44 10.64 1.20
N ASN A 302 23.70 10.85 0.80
CA ASN A 302 24.75 11.24 1.73
C ASN A 302 24.48 12.66 2.24
N ALA A 303 24.20 12.80 3.54
CA ALA A 303 24.02 14.07 4.26
C ALA A 303 22.83 14.93 3.77
N ILE A 304 21.63 14.63 4.27
CA ILE A 304 20.64 15.70 4.44
C ILE A 304 21.10 16.46 5.69
N SER A 305 21.72 17.62 5.49
CA SER A 305 21.86 18.62 6.56
C SER A 305 20.45 18.91 7.07
N ILE A 306 20.15 18.41 8.26
CA ILE A 306 19.01 18.85 9.04
C ILE A 306 19.37 20.28 9.43
N GLU A 307 19.02 21.26 8.60
CA GLU A 307 19.06 22.66 8.99
C GLU A 307 18.03 22.82 10.12
N ASP A 308 18.53 23.07 11.32
CA ASP A 308 17.75 23.52 12.47
C ASP A 308 17.28 24.95 12.18
N ASP A 309 15.99 25.12 11.84
CA ASP A 309 15.24 26.36 12.03
C ASP A 309 14.34 26.24 13.27
#